data_AF-A0A6J0SHX2-F1
#
_entry.id   AF-A0A6J0SHX2-F1
#
_cell.length_a   1.000
_cell.length_b   1.000
_cell.length_c   1.000
_cell.angle_alpha   90.00
_cell.angle_beta   90.00
_cell.angle_gamma   90.00
#
_symmetry.space_group_name_H-M   'P 1'
#
loop_
_entity.id
_entity.type
_entity.pdbx_description
1 polymer ?
#
loop_
_entity_poly.entity_id
_entity_poly.type
_entity_poly.pdbx_seq_one_letter_code
_entity_poly.pdbx_strand_id
1 'polypeptide(L)'
;MAQIPGCSVLLLVIVLLGPFPAFTQRESRHDKFLRQHVDFPKTNSELDARRYCNLMMQKRGMTTTFCKPSNTFIHASHSDVDAICSDGGTYYSENYYDSNRPVALTACRIVGGSSQNPPCSYRGRVSSQYVRVACLNGEPVHFKTTL
;
A
#
# COMPACT_ATOMS: atom_id res chain seq x y z
N MET A 1 -32.85 4.87 -58.91
CA MET A 1 -31.64 4.55 -58.12
C MET A 1 -31.74 5.33 -56.82
N ALA A 2 -31.98 4.62 -55.72
CA ALA A 2 -32.25 5.21 -54.41
C ALA A 2 -30.94 5.72 -53.78
N GLN A 3 -30.90 6.99 -53.40
CA GLN A 3 -29.80 7.57 -52.66
C GLN A 3 -29.92 7.16 -51.19
N ILE A 4 -28.94 6.41 -50.70
CA ILE A 4 -28.82 6.03 -49.29
C ILE A 4 -28.27 7.25 -48.52
N PRO A 5 -28.94 7.73 -47.45
CA PRO A 5 -28.51 8.89 -46.70
C PRO A 5 -27.35 8.49 -45.75
N GLY A 6 -26.11 8.54 -46.26
CA GLY A 6 -24.91 8.16 -45.52
C GLY A 6 -24.66 8.95 -44.23
N CYS A 7 -25.21 10.17 -44.12
CA CYS A 7 -25.13 10.97 -42.88
C CYS A 7 -25.94 10.39 -41.72
N SER A 8 -27.05 9.70 -42.00
CA SER A 8 -27.93 9.16 -40.96
C SER A 8 -27.34 7.90 -40.30
N VAL A 9 -26.60 7.10 -41.07
CA VAL A 9 -25.93 5.89 -40.56
C VAL A 9 -24.74 6.26 -39.67
N LEU A 10 -23.99 7.30 -40.03
CA LEU A 10 -22.79 7.72 -39.28
C LEU A 10 -23.14 8.25 -37.87
N LEU A 11 -24.24 8.99 -37.75
CA LEU A 11 -24.74 9.48 -36.45
C LEU A 11 -25.23 8.36 -35.54
N LEU A 12 -25.76 7.27 -36.10
CA LEU A 12 -26.28 6.13 -35.34
C LEU A 12 -25.17 5.28 -34.69
N VAL A 13 -23.97 5.23 -35.30
CA VAL A 13 -22.84 4.44 -34.78
C VAL A 13 -22.15 5.11 -33.59
N ILE A 14 -22.13 6.45 -33.53
CA ILE A 14 -21.51 7.19 -32.42
C ILE A 14 -22.34 7.06 -31.13
N VAL A 15 -23.67 6.94 -31.24
CA VAL A 15 -24.57 6.77 -30.09
C VAL A 15 -24.45 5.38 -29.44
N LEU A 16 -24.03 4.36 -30.21
CA LEU A 16 -23.78 3.00 -29.69
C LEU A 16 -22.41 2.84 -29.00
N LEU A 17 -21.49 3.78 -29.22
CA LEU A 17 -20.20 3.88 -28.54
C LEU A 17 -20.28 4.97 -27.45
N GLY A 18 -21.26 4.86 -26.56
CA GLY A 18 -21.32 5.71 -25.36
C GLY A 18 -19.98 5.63 -24.60
N PRO A 19 -19.54 6.72 -23.96
CA PRO A 19 -18.26 6.72 -23.24
C PRO A 19 -18.30 5.60 -22.21
N PHE A 20 -17.41 4.61 -22.36
CA PHE A 20 -17.23 3.56 -21.37
C PHE A 20 -16.98 4.26 -20.04
N PRO A 21 -17.83 4.04 -19.01
CA PRO A 21 -17.56 4.60 -17.70
C PRO A 21 -16.19 4.05 -17.29
N ALA A 22 -15.21 4.94 -17.14
CA ALA A 22 -13.91 4.57 -16.61
C ALA A 22 -14.16 4.06 -15.19
N PHE A 23 -14.18 2.74 -15.03
CA PHE A 23 -14.29 2.09 -13.73
C PHE A 23 -13.02 2.45 -12.96
N THR A 24 -13.07 3.49 -12.14
CA THR A 24 -12.03 3.75 -11.16
C THR A 24 -12.18 2.70 -10.08
N GLN A 25 -11.40 1.61 -10.18
CA GLN A 25 -11.39 0.62 -9.11
C GLN A 25 -10.86 1.27 -7.84
N ARG A 26 -11.69 1.24 -6.79
CA ARG A 26 -11.32 1.69 -5.45
C ARG A 26 -10.31 0.70 -4.87
N GLU A 27 -9.17 1.21 -4.41
CA GLU A 27 -8.15 0.41 -3.71
C GLU A 27 -8.76 -0.37 -2.55
N SER A 28 -8.52 -1.69 -2.50
CA SER A 28 -8.97 -2.54 -1.40
C SER A 28 -8.17 -2.26 -0.11
N ARG A 29 -8.64 -2.76 1.03
CA ARG A 29 -7.90 -2.59 2.30
C ARG A 29 -6.58 -3.36 2.30
N HIS A 30 -6.56 -4.53 1.68
CA HIS A 30 -5.37 -5.37 1.51
C HIS A 30 -4.37 -4.72 0.56
N ASP A 31 -4.80 -4.25 -0.61
CA ASP A 31 -3.92 -3.53 -1.55
C ASP A 31 -3.30 -2.30 -0.89
N LYS A 32 -4.10 -1.56 -0.12
CA LYS A 32 -3.63 -0.42 0.67
C LYS A 32 -2.60 -0.86 1.71
N PHE A 33 -2.81 -1.98 2.39
CA PHE A 33 -1.85 -2.52 3.34
C PHE A 33 -0.53 -2.87 2.64
N LEU A 34 -0.56 -3.62 1.53
CA LEU A 34 0.63 -3.98 0.76
C LEU A 34 1.38 -2.73 0.27
N ARG A 35 0.66 -1.78 -0.33
CA ARG A 35 1.24 -0.50 -0.78
C ARG A 35 1.89 0.26 0.35
N GLN A 36 1.28 0.33 1.52
CA GLN A 36 1.82 1.11 2.64
C GLN A 36 2.91 0.37 3.40
N HIS A 37 2.85 -0.95 3.52
CA HIS A 37 3.61 -1.70 4.50
C HIS A 37 4.53 -2.77 3.95
N VAL A 38 4.48 -3.16 2.67
CA VAL A 38 5.32 -4.26 2.15
C VAL A 38 6.30 -3.75 1.10
N ASP A 39 7.59 -4.02 1.26
CA ASP A 39 8.65 -3.69 0.29
C ASP A 39 9.65 -4.84 0.18
N PHE A 40 9.40 -5.75 -0.77
CA PHE A 40 10.21 -6.94 -0.98
C PHE A 40 10.35 -7.29 -2.48
N PRO A 41 11.57 -7.54 -2.98
CA PRO A 41 12.85 -7.28 -2.31
C PRO A 41 12.97 -5.81 -1.87
N LYS A 42 13.74 -5.56 -0.81
CA LYS A 42 13.91 -4.19 -0.29
C LYS A 42 14.44 -3.27 -1.39
N THR A 43 13.74 -2.17 -1.64
CA THR A 43 14.14 -1.15 -2.60
C THR A 43 15.48 -0.55 -2.17
N ASN A 44 16.50 -0.74 -3.00
CA ASN A 44 17.85 -0.21 -2.84
C ASN A 44 18.41 -0.47 -1.42
N SER A 45 18.92 -1.69 -1.21
CA SER A 45 19.44 -2.17 0.07
C SER A 45 20.61 -1.35 0.63
N GLU A 46 21.30 -0.58 -0.20
CA GLU A 46 22.44 0.26 0.18
C GLU A 46 22.03 1.63 0.76
N LEU A 47 20.77 2.04 0.58
CA LEU A 47 20.29 3.28 1.18
C LEU A 47 20.25 3.19 2.70
N ASP A 48 20.80 4.22 3.34
CA ASP A 48 20.55 4.44 4.76
C ASP A 48 19.03 4.59 5.04
N ALA A 49 18.62 4.28 6.26
CA ALA A 49 17.21 4.21 6.62
C ALA A 49 16.47 5.54 6.44
N ARG A 50 17.15 6.68 6.61
CA ARG A 50 16.57 8.03 6.43
C ARG A 50 16.25 8.26 4.95
N ARG A 51 17.21 8.03 4.06
CA ARG A 51 17.02 8.17 2.60
C ARG A 51 16.00 7.19 2.07
N TYR A 52 16.03 5.94 2.54
CA TYR A 52 15.02 4.93 2.21
C TYR A 52 13.62 5.42 2.61
N CYS A 53 13.43 5.91 3.83
CA CYS A 53 12.13 6.39 4.29
C CYS A 53 11.62 7.59 3.47
N ASN A 54 12.46 8.58 3.19
CA ASN A 54 12.07 9.72 2.35
C ASN A 54 11.59 9.27 0.96
N LEU A 55 12.35 8.37 0.33
CA LEU A 55 12.01 7.80 -0.97
C LEU A 55 10.70 7.00 -0.92
N MET A 56 10.59 6.06 0.00
CA MET A 56 9.50 5.09 0.02
C MET A 56 8.19 5.68 0.51
N MET A 57 8.22 6.61 1.47
CA MET A 57 7.01 7.32 1.89
C MET A 57 6.39 8.09 0.72
N GLN A 58 7.23 8.73 -0.12
CA GLN A 58 6.78 9.42 -1.33
C GLN A 58 6.32 8.45 -2.41
N LYS A 59 7.14 7.45 -2.75
CA LYS A 59 6.86 6.45 -3.79
C LYS A 59 5.55 5.70 -3.54
N ARG A 60 5.18 5.51 -2.27
CA ARG A 60 3.95 4.83 -1.87
C ARG A 60 2.77 5.78 -1.64
N GLY A 61 2.89 7.06 -2.00
CA GLY A 61 1.79 8.04 -1.93
C GLY A 61 1.34 8.38 -0.51
N MET A 62 2.25 8.30 0.48
CA MET A 62 1.97 8.62 1.88
C MET A 62 2.38 10.05 2.27
N THR A 63 2.72 10.88 1.28
CA THR A 63 3.19 12.25 1.46
C THR A 63 2.48 13.24 0.52
N THR A 64 1.42 12.84 -0.19
CA THR A 64 0.82 13.65 -1.25
C THR A 64 0.06 14.86 -0.71
N THR A 65 -0.89 14.62 0.20
CA THR A 65 -1.72 15.70 0.79
C THR A 65 -1.19 16.14 2.14
N PHE A 66 -0.72 15.17 2.94
CA PHE A 66 -0.15 15.36 4.27
C PHE A 66 0.93 14.31 4.48
N CYS A 67 1.91 14.64 5.32
CA CYS A 67 2.95 13.69 5.68
C CYS A 67 2.39 12.66 6.68
N LYS A 68 2.26 11.38 6.27
CA LYS A 68 1.89 10.32 7.21
C LYS A 68 2.94 10.27 8.34
N PRO A 69 2.57 10.38 9.63
CA PRO A 69 3.56 10.61 10.70
C PRO A 69 4.49 9.43 10.97
N SER A 70 3.97 8.21 10.83
CA SER A 70 4.72 6.99 10.99
C SER A 70 4.27 5.92 10.00
N ASN A 71 5.21 5.05 9.65
CA ASN A 71 4.94 3.87 8.85
C ASN A 71 6.05 2.83 9.06
N THR A 72 5.73 1.55 8.93
CA THR A 72 6.73 0.49 8.93
C THR A 72 6.64 -0.28 7.64
N PHE A 73 7.77 -0.45 6.96
CA PHE A 73 7.92 -1.34 5.82
C PHE A 73 8.42 -2.71 6.28
N ILE A 74 7.75 -3.75 5.80
CA ILE A 74 8.04 -5.17 5.99
C ILE A 74 8.81 -5.64 4.77
N HIS A 75 9.98 -6.23 4.99
CA HIS A 75 10.83 -6.78 3.94
C HIS A 75 10.66 -8.30 3.84
N ALA A 76 9.46 -8.73 3.49
CA ALA A 76 9.11 -10.12 3.18
C ALA A 76 8.15 -10.17 1.99
N SER A 77 8.09 -11.32 1.31
CA SER A 77 7.23 -11.48 0.13
C SER A 77 5.75 -11.28 0.48
N HIS A 78 4.92 -10.94 -0.51
CA HIS A 78 3.48 -10.77 -0.28
C HIS A 78 2.86 -12.04 0.32
N SER A 79 3.20 -13.22 -0.24
CA SER A 79 2.73 -14.50 0.29
C SER A 79 3.16 -14.76 1.73
N ASP A 80 4.38 -14.40 2.12
CA ASP A 80 4.83 -14.55 3.51
C ASP A 80 4.08 -13.62 4.46
N VAL A 81 3.71 -12.43 4.00
CA VAL A 81 2.97 -11.44 4.78
C VAL A 81 1.50 -11.83 4.90
N ASP A 82 0.90 -12.35 3.83
CA ASP A 82 -0.47 -12.87 3.81
C ASP A 82 -0.60 -14.11 4.70
N ALA A 83 0.41 -14.98 4.69
CA ALA A 83 0.46 -16.17 5.55
C ALA A 83 0.40 -15.84 7.05
N ILE A 84 0.74 -14.62 7.49
CA ILE A 84 0.58 -14.20 8.90
C ILE A 84 -0.88 -14.34 9.36
N CYS A 85 -1.84 -14.18 8.44
CA CYS A 85 -3.27 -14.33 8.73
C CYS A 85 -3.77 -15.78 8.67
N SER A 86 -2.87 -16.75 8.50
CA SER A 86 -3.18 -18.19 8.48
C SER A 86 -2.07 -19.00 9.17
N ASP A 87 -1.31 -19.82 8.45
CA ASP A 87 -0.32 -20.76 9.00
C ASP A 87 1.03 -20.10 9.35
N GLY A 88 1.31 -18.94 8.76
CA GLY A 88 2.49 -18.11 9.04
C GLY A 88 2.39 -17.24 10.29
N GLY A 89 1.25 -17.23 10.98
CA GLY A 89 1.05 -16.47 12.21
C GLY A 89 0.32 -17.23 13.31
N THR A 90 0.26 -16.59 14.48
CA THR A 90 -0.45 -17.08 15.67
C THR A 90 -1.49 -16.04 16.04
N TYR A 91 -2.73 -16.50 16.24
CA TYR A 91 -3.82 -15.64 16.72
C TYR A 91 -3.43 -14.98 18.06
N TYR A 92 -3.62 -13.67 18.15
CA TYR A 92 -3.37 -12.90 19.38
C TYR A 92 -4.67 -12.46 20.06
N SER A 93 -5.47 -11.61 19.41
CA SER A 93 -6.73 -11.10 19.96
C SER A 93 -7.60 -10.47 18.88
N GLU A 94 -8.92 -10.60 18.97
CA GLU A 94 -9.88 -10.03 18.01
C GLU A 94 -9.63 -10.52 16.58
N ASN A 95 -9.01 -9.68 15.75
CA ASN A 95 -8.57 -10.05 14.41
C ASN A 95 -7.06 -9.85 14.23
N TYR A 96 -6.30 -9.72 15.31
CA TYR A 96 -4.84 -9.58 15.28
C TYR A 96 -4.13 -10.91 15.31
N TYR A 97 -3.11 -11.03 14.46
CA TYR A 97 -2.20 -12.15 14.38
C TYR A 97 -0.76 -11.66 14.52
N ASP A 98 0.05 -12.42 15.24
CA ASP A 98 1.49 -12.22 15.33
C ASP A 98 2.19 -13.14 14.33
N SER A 99 3.17 -12.63 13.60
CA SER A 99 4.03 -13.47 12.76
C SER A 99 4.72 -14.56 13.58
N ASN A 100 4.85 -15.78 13.06
CA ASN A 100 5.54 -16.87 13.76
C ASN A 100 7.08 -16.76 13.74
N ARG A 101 7.62 -15.84 12.92
CA ARG A 101 9.06 -15.59 12.80
C ARG A 101 9.35 -14.08 12.80
N PRO A 102 10.54 -13.65 13.26
CA PRO A 102 10.98 -12.27 13.07
C PRO A 102 11.07 -11.91 11.60
N VAL A 103 10.68 -10.68 11.26
CA VAL A 103 10.74 -10.15 9.89
C VAL A 103 11.63 -8.91 9.87
N ALA A 104 12.39 -8.72 8.79
CA ALA A 104 13.20 -7.51 8.61
C ALA A 104 12.30 -6.31 8.31
N LEU A 105 12.52 -5.19 9.00
CA LEU A 105 11.67 -4.00 8.94
C LEU A 105 12.49 -2.73 8.71
N THR A 106 11.85 -1.72 8.11
CA THR A 106 12.28 -0.33 8.19
C THR A 106 11.14 0.54 8.71
N ALA A 107 11.28 1.05 9.93
CA ALA A 107 10.34 1.97 10.56
C ALA A 107 10.69 3.43 10.21
N CYS A 108 9.72 4.14 9.65
CA CYS A 108 9.80 5.54 9.26
C CYS A 108 8.98 6.40 10.21
N ARG A 109 9.58 7.49 10.71
CA ARG A 109 8.88 8.49 11.55
C ARG A 109 9.23 9.88 11.04
N ILE A 110 8.24 10.75 10.92
CA ILE A 110 8.45 12.13 10.47
C ILE A 110 9.37 12.90 11.44
N VAL A 111 10.18 13.81 10.89
CA VAL A 111 11.04 14.71 11.66
C VAL A 111 10.22 15.95 12.05
N GLY A 112 10.17 16.32 13.33
CA GLY A 112 9.55 17.58 13.76
C GLY A 112 8.04 17.55 14.05
N GLY A 113 7.44 16.38 14.30
CA GLY A 113 6.07 16.26 14.83
C GLY A 113 4.99 15.82 13.82
N SER A 114 3.76 15.62 14.33
CA SER A 114 2.75 14.71 13.75
C SER A 114 1.89 15.26 12.61
N SER A 115 2.00 16.54 12.25
CA SER A 115 1.21 17.09 11.14
C SER A 115 2.05 18.14 10.42
N GLN A 116 2.57 17.74 9.26
CA GLN A 116 3.33 18.63 8.38
C GLN A 116 2.73 18.52 6.98
N ASN A 117 2.57 19.69 6.37
CA ASN A 117 2.40 19.77 4.92
C ASN A 117 3.72 19.39 4.25
N PRO A 118 3.69 18.86 3.02
CA PRO A 118 4.91 18.64 2.24
C PRO A 118 5.76 19.92 2.15
N PRO A 119 7.11 19.82 2.05
CA PRO A 119 7.89 18.59 1.86
C PRO A 119 8.10 17.78 3.14
N CYS A 120 8.00 16.45 3.03
CA CYS A 120 8.10 15.52 4.15
C CYS A 120 9.52 15.00 4.34
N SER A 121 10.03 15.06 5.58
CA SER A 121 11.31 14.47 5.96
C SER A 121 11.14 13.44 7.07
N TYR A 122 11.78 12.29 6.92
CA TYR A 122 11.65 11.13 7.80
C TYR A 122 13.00 10.72 8.37
N ARG A 123 12.99 10.28 9.63
CA ARG A 123 14.02 9.40 10.19
C ARG A 123 13.62 7.94 9.95
N GLY A 124 14.61 7.08 9.82
CA GLY A 124 14.42 5.64 9.64
C GLY A 124 15.14 4.83 10.72
N ARG A 125 14.57 3.69 11.10
CA ARG A 125 15.20 2.68 11.95
C ARG A 125 15.00 1.31 11.33
N VAL A 126 16.09 0.57 11.13
CA VAL A 126 16.06 -0.83 10.70
C VAL A 126 15.98 -1.71 11.94
N SER A 127 15.18 -2.77 11.88
CA SER A 127 15.11 -3.79 12.92
C SER A 127 14.72 -5.15 12.33
N SER A 128 14.81 -6.20 13.14
CA SER A 128 14.21 -7.49 12.87
C SER A 128 13.44 -7.92 14.11
N GLN A 129 12.15 -8.14 13.98
CA GLN A 129 11.25 -8.45 15.10
C GLN A 129 9.96 -9.10 14.61
N TYR A 130 9.22 -9.72 15.52
CA TYR A 130 7.85 -10.17 15.25
C TYR A 130 6.96 -8.97 14.94
N VAL A 131 6.03 -9.14 14.01
CA VAL A 131 5.05 -8.12 13.63
C VAL A 131 3.65 -8.58 14.02
N ARG A 132 2.81 -7.60 14.31
CA ARG A 132 1.38 -7.81 14.56
C ARG A 132 0.57 -7.13 13.47
N VAL A 133 -0.34 -7.87 12.84
CA VAL A 133 -1.23 -7.33 11.80
C VAL A 133 -2.68 -7.66 12.14
N ALA A 134 -3.59 -6.77 11.78
CA ALA A 134 -5.01 -7.09 11.79
C ALA A 134 -5.38 -7.75 10.46
N CYS A 135 -6.10 -8.85 10.54
CA CYS A 135 -6.54 -9.66 9.42
C CYS A 135 -8.04 -9.49 9.18
N LEU A 136 -8.48 -9.53 7.93
CA LEU A 136 -9.89 -9.59 7.55
C LEU A 136 -10.01 -10.58 6.41
N ASN A 137 -10.88 -11.59 6.55
CA ASN A 137 -11.04 -12.66 5.55
C ASN A 137 -9.74 -13.37 5.16
N GLY A 138 -8.81 -13.55 6.10
CA GLY A 138 -7.51 -14.18 5.85
C GLY A 138 -6.44 -13.25 5.25
N GLU A 139 -6.74 -11.96 5.09
CA GLU A 139 -5.82 -10.98 4.47
C GLU A 139 -5.41 -9.87 5.46
N PRO A 140 -4.14 -9.43 5.47
CA PRO A 140 -3.70 -8.33 6.31
C PRO A 140 -4.26 -6.99 5.84
N VAL A 141 -4.87 -6.23 6.74
CA VAL A 141 -5.50 -4.93 6.45
C VAL A 141 -4.97 -3.78 7.30
N HIS A 142 -4.24 -4.07 8.39
CA HIS A 142 -3.66 -3.04 9.25
C HIS A 142 -2.38 -3.52 9.92
N PHE A 143 -1.35 -2.66 9.96
CA PHE A 143 -0.12 -2.91 10.72
C PHE A 143 -0.25 -2.32 12.13
N LYS A 144 -0.14 -3.15 13.16
CA LYS A 144 -0.14 -2.67 14.54
C LYS A 144 1.27 -2.20 14.91
N THR A 145 1.41 -0.89 15.09
CA THR A 145 2.68 -0.30 15.54
C THR A 145 3.04 -0.87 16.90
N THR A 146 4.12 -1.65 16.97
CA THR A 146 4.78 -2.00 18.24
C THR A 146 5.48 -0.75 18.78
N LEU A 147 5.18 -0.36 20.02
CA LEU A 147 5.79 0.79 20.70
C LEU A 147 7.31 0.63 20.81
#